data_AF-A0A933VRP9-F1
#
_entry.id   AF-A0A933VRP9-F1
#
_cell.length_a   1.000
_cell.length_b   1.000
_cell.length_c   1.000
_cell.angle_alpha   90.00
_cell.angle_beta   90.00
_cell.angle_gamma   90.00
#
_symmetry.space_group_name_H-M   'P 1'
#
loop_
_entity.id
_entity.type
_entity.pdbx_description
1 polymer ?
#
loop_
_entity_poly.entity_id
_entity_poly.type
_entity_poly.pdbx_seq_one_letter_code
_entity_poly.pdbx_strand_id
1 'polypeptide(L)' 'AALAAAAAVRARLPGALGPAPLFRLRGRERAQVVVKAGDRRQAIDQVDAAVRELAGDRAHKGVAFSVDVDPQ' A
#
# COMPACT_ATOMS: atom_id res chain seq x y z
N ALA A 1 10.47 -7.67 3.56
CA ALA A 1 10.50 -6.20 3.24
C ALA A 1 9.11 -5.66 2.87
N ALA A 2 8.38 -6.34 1.97
CA ALA A 2 7.05 -5.90 1.53
C ALA A 2 6.04 -5.71 2.67
N LEU A 3 6.02 -6.62 3.66
CA LEU A 3 5.11 -6.50 4.82
C LEU A 3 5.37 -5.24 5.66
N ALA A 4 6.63 -4.88 5.88
CA ALA A 4 6.98 -3.66 6.63
C ALA A 4 6.56 -2.39 5.89
N ALA A 5 6.77 -2.34 4.56
CA ALA A 5 6.29 -1.22 3.74
C ALA A 5 4.75 -1.14 3.74
N ALA A 6 4.05 -2.27 3.66
CA ALA A 6 2.59 -2.30 3.76
C ALA A 6 2.08 -1.84 5.14
N ALA A 7 2.77 -2.18 6.22
CA ALA A 7 2.46 -1.67 7.56
C ALA A 7 2.63 -0.14 7.63
N ALA A 8 3.68 0.39 7.01
CA ALA A 8 3.93 1.84 6.93
C ALA A 8 2.86 2.58 6.11
N VAL A 9 2.38 1.98 5.00
CA VAL A 9 1.25 2.50 4.21
C VAL A 9 -0.03 2.53 5.05
N ARG A 10 -0.37 1.41 5.70
CA ARG A 10 -1.57 1.33 6.56
C ARG A 10 -1.55 2.39 7.66
N ALA A 11 -0.41 2.64 8.29
CA ALA A 11 -0.30 3.63 9.36
C ALA A 11 -0.68 5.06 8.91
N ARG A 12 -0.59 5.35 7.61
CA ARG A 12 -0.97 6.65 6.99
C ARG A 12 -2.39 6.69 6.45
N LEU A 13 -3.08 5.55 6.43
CA LEU A 13 -4.43 5.40 5.89
C LEU A 13 -5.38 4.90 6.99
N PRO A 14 -5.90 5.78 7.86
CA PRO A 14 -6.83 5.41 8.90
C PRO A 14 -8.05 4.66 8.32
N GLY A 15 -8.45 3.56 8.97
CA GLY A 15 -9.55 2.71 8.51
C GLY A 15 -9.18 1.73 7.39
N ALA A 16 -7.93 1.72 6.91
CA ALA A 16 -7.47 0.70 5.98
C ALA A 16 -7.36 -0.69 6.63
N LEU A 17 -7.69 -1.72 5.85
CA LEU A 17 -7.62 -3.13 6.22
C LEU A 17 -6.25 -3.73 5.86
N GLY A 18 -5.78 -4.68 6.66
CA GLY A 18 -4.46 -5.31 6.52
C GLY A 18 -3.43 -4.79 7.54
N PRO A 19 -2.11 -4.91 7.28
CA PRO A 19 -1.51 -5.48 6.06
C PRO A 19 -1.69 -7.00 5.98
N ALA A 20 -2.12 -7.50 4.83
CA ALA A 20 -2.28 -8.93 4.56
C ALA A 20 -1.09 -9.46 3.75
N PRO A 21 -0.28 -10.40 4.27
CA PRO A 21 0.73 -11.09 3.47
C PRO A 21 0.08 -11.86 2.32
N LEU A 22 0.69 -11.82 1.13
CA LEU A 22 0.26 -12.58 -0.04
C LEU A 22 1.30 -13.64 -0.41
N PHE A 23 0.88 -14.65 -1.17
CA PHE A 23 1.81 -15.62 -1.74
C PHE A 23 2.89 -14.93 -2.59
N ARG A 24 4.11 -15.47 -2.51
CA ARG A 24 5.22 -14.98 -3.32
C ARG A 24 4.88 -15.11 -4.79
N LEU A 25 5.22 -14.09 -5.58
CA LEU A 25 5.10 -14.13 -7.03
C LEU A 25 6.49 -13.98 -7.63
N ARG A 26 6.90 -14.97 -8.44
CA ARG A 26 8.24 -14.99 -9.07
C ARG A 26 9.37 -14.74 -8.05
N GLY A 27 9.27 -15.40 -6.89
CA GLY A 27 10.24 -15.29 -5.79
C GLY A 27 10.16 -13.99 -4.96
N ARG A 28 9.26 -13.05 -5.27
CA ARG A 28 9.11 -11.79 -4.54
C ARG A 28 8.01 -11.87 -3.49
N GLU A 29 8.31 -11.41 -2.28
CA GLU A 29 7.32 -11.21 -1.21
C GLU A 29 6.33 -10.11 -1.59
N ARG A 30 5.06 -10.29 -1.22
CA ARG A 30 3.99 -9.32 -1.45
C ARG A 30 3.13 -9.18 -0.21
N ALA A 31 2.58 -8.00 -0.02
CA ALA A 31 1.59 -7.71 1.02
C ALA A 31 0.61 -6.66 0.48
N GLN A 32 -0.61 -6.66 1.00
CA GLN A 32 -1.68 -5.77 0.56
C GLN A 32 -2.28 -4.99 1.72
N VAL A 33 -2.65 -3.75 1.44
CA VAL A 33 -3.51 -2.89 2.27
C VAL A 33 -4.73 -2.55 1.41
N VAL A 34 -5.93 -2.58 2.01
CA VAL A 34 -7.18 -2.29 1.31
C VAL A 34 -7.88 -1.11 1.96
N VAL A 35 -8.29 -0.13 1.15
CA VAL A 35 -9.10 1.00 1.60
C VAL A 35 -10.53 0.80 1.13
N LYS A 36 -11.50 0.95 2.03
CA LYS A 36 -12.92 1.10 1.71
C LYS A 36 -13.27 2.56 1.90
N ALA A 37 -13.82 3.20 0.87
CA ALA A 37 -14.12 4.62 0.90
C ALA A 37 -15.49 4.91 0.29
N GLY A 38 -16.19 5.91 0.85
CA GLY A 38 -17.41 6.45 0.28
C GLY A 38 -17.15 7.54 -0.76
N ASP A 39 -16.01 8.24 -0.67
CA ASP A 39 -15.53 9.19 -1.69
C ASP A 39 -14.29 8.61 -2.37
N ARG A 40 -14.45 8.28 -3.65
CA ARG A 40 -13.41 7.70 -4.49
C ARG A 40 -12.22 8.65 -4.69
N ARG A 41 -12.49 9.94 -4.94
CA ARG A 41 -11.41 10.91 -5.25
C ARG A 41 -10.57 11.18 -4.01
N GLN A 42 -11.23 11.40 -2.88
CA GLN A 42 -10.55 11.57 -1.60
C GLN A 42 -9.65 10.36 -1.27
N ALA A 43 -10.14 9.14 -1.51
CA ALA A 43 -9.36 7.93 -1.27
C ALA A 43 -8.13 7.84 -2.17
N ILE A 44 -8.26 8.18 -3.45
CA ILE A 44 -7.13 8.20 -4.39
C ILE A 44 -6.08 9.21 -3.92
N ASP A 45 -6.48 10.43 -3.56
CA ASP A 45 -5.56 11.48 -3.14
C ASP A 45 -4.80 11.09 -1.86
N GLN A 46 -5.49 10.46 -0.89
CA GLN A 46 -4.86 9.95 0.34
C GLN A 46 -3.87 8.82 0.07
N VAL A 47 -4.24 7.86 -0.79
CA VAL A 47 -3.35 6.74 -1.15
C VAL A 47 -2.14 7.23 -1.92
N ASP A 48 -2.31 8.14 -2.89
CA ASP A 48 -1.20 8.73 -3.65
C ASP A 48 -0.22 9.46 -2.72
N ALA A 49 -0.72 10.28 -1.80
CA ALA A 49 0.13 10.96 -0.82
C ALA A 49 0.95 9.97 0.04
N ALA A 50 0.30 8.95 0.59
CA ALA A 50 0.98 7.95 1.44
C ALA A 50 2.02 7.14 0.66
N VAL A 51 1.70 6.74 -0.58
CA VAL A 51 2.63 5.97 -1.43
C VAL A 51 3.79 6.83 -1.89
N ARG A 52 3.57 8.09 -2.30
CA ARG A 52 4.64 9.01 -2.71
C ARG A 52 5.64 9.26 -1.60
N GLU A 53 5.16 9.49 -0.38
CA GLU A 53 6.01 9.68 0.79
C GLU A 53 6.93 8.46 1.02
N LEU A 54 6.35 7.26 1.01
CA LEU A 54 7.09 6.02 1.30
C LEU A 54 7.97 5.54 0.14
N ALA A 55 7.59 5.81 -1.10
CA ALA A 55 8.42 5.52 -2.27
C ALA A 55 9.69 6.39 -2.30
N GLY A 56 9.65 7.58 -1.70
CA GLY A 56 10.81 8.46 -1.53
C GLY A 56 11.72 8.07 -0.35
N ASP A 57 11.24 7.26 0.58
CA ASP A 57 12.00 6.87 1.77
C ASP A 57 13.01 5.75 1.48
N ARG A 58 14.28 6.00 1.82
CA ARG A 58 15.37 5.01 1.69
C ARG A 58 15.14 3.76 2.54
N ALA A 59 14.35 3.85 3.62
CA ALA A 59 13.97 2.70 4.44
C ALA A 59 13.16 1.64 3.65
N HIS A 60 12.54 2.03 2.54
CA HIS A 60 11.77 1.14 1.66
C HIS A 60 12.44 0.93 0.29
N LYS A 61 13.74 1.24 0.17
CA LYS A 61 14.51 0.98 -1.05
C LYS A 61 14.44 -0.50 -1.43
N GLY A 62 14.03 -0.78 -2.67
CA GLY A 62 13.87 -2.14 -3.19
C GLY A 62 12.48 -2.74 -3.03
N VAL A 63 11.52 -1.99 -2.49
CA VAL A 63 10.09 -2.33 -2.54
C VAL A 63 9.46 -1.64 -3.76
N ALA A 64 8.59 -2.35 -4.47
CA ALA A 64 7.74 -1.78 -5.51
C ALA A 64 6.32 -1.61 -4.97
N PHE A 65 5.72 -0.44 -5.19
CA PHE A 65 4.34 -0.15 -4.85
C PHE A 65 3.49 -0.22 -6.11
N SER A 66 2.31 -0.87 -6.01
CA SER A 66 1.28 -0.88 -7.05
C SER A 66 -0.02 -0.44 -6.40
N VAL A 67 -0.82 0.36 -7.10
CA VAL A 67 -2.12 0.83 -6.63
C VAL A 67 -3.16 0.45 -7.66
N ASP A 68 -4.11 -0.37 -7.24
CA ASP A 68 -5.26 -0.77 -8.04
C ASP A 68 -6.51 -0.10 -7.48
N VAL A 69 -7.16 0.73 -8.30
CA VAL A 69 -8.40 1.43 -7.94
C VAL A 69 -9.57 0.68 -8.54
N ASP A 70 -10.58 0.38 -7.73
CA ASP A 70 -11.77 -0.39 -8.12
C ASP A 70 -11.41 -1.69 -8.89
N PRO A 71 -10.56 -2.57 -8.31
CA PRO A 71 -10.14 -3.79 -8.97
C PRO A 71 -11.35 -4.67 -9.29
N GLN A 72 -11.36 -5.22 -10.51
CA GLN A 72 -12.42 -6.06 -11.06
C GLN A 72 -12.20 -7.54 -10.72
#